data_AF-A0A171DMN6-F1
#
_entry.id   AF-A0A171DMN6-F1
#
_cell.length_a   1.000
_cell.length_b   1.000
_cell.length_c   1.000
_cell.angle_alpha   90.00
_cell.angle_beta   90.00
_cell.angle_gamma   90.00
#
_symmetry.space_group_name_H-M   'P 1'
#
loop_
_entity.id
_entity.type
_entity.pdbx_description
1 polymer ?
#
loop_
_entity_poly.entity_id
_entity_poly.type
_entity_poly.pdbx_seq_one_letter_code
_entity_poly.pdbx_strand_id
1 'polypeptide(L)' 'MIDLMASLEEGPVCACGAAVEEGQTLCRKCHALARWLRRQARRRKASRRRGETRRPAGRPQDFAEAGVIWT' A
#
# COMPACT_ATOMS: atom_id res chain seq x y z
N MET A 1 -32.65 25.88 30.37
CA MET A 1 -32.67 25.99 28.90
C MET A 1 -31.38 26.64 28.47
N ILE A 2 -30.49 25.86 27.87
CA ILE A 2 -29.39 26.19 26.93
C ILE A 2 -28.46 24.98 27.05
N ASP A 3 -28.53 24.09 26.07
CA ASP A 3 -27.40 23.32 25.51
C ASP A 3 -27.95 22.30 24.49
N LEU A 4 -28.74 22.81 23.53
CA LEU A 4 -29.18 22.05 22.35
C LEU A 4 -28.52 22.60 21.06
N MET A 5 -27.35 23.25 21.20
CA MET A 5 -26.65 23.94 20.10
C MET A 5 -25.20 23.45 19.91
N ALA A 6 -24.79 22.36 20.55
CA ALA A 6 -23.45 21.79 20.35
C ALA A 6 -23.42 20.56 19.41
N SER A 7 -24.59 20.01 19.02
CA SER A 7 -24.66 18.71 18.33
C SER A 7 -24.97 18.78 16.82
N LEU A 8 -24.99 19.95 16.19
CA LEU A 8 -25.48 20.11 14.81
C LEU A 8 -24.40 20.41 13.76
N GLU A 9 -23.12 20.54 14.13
CA GLU A 9 -22.04 20.82 13.16
C GLU A 9 -20.97 19.71 13.12
N GLU A 10 -21.30 18.49 13.55
CA GLU A 10 -20.43 17.34 13.26
C GLU A 10 -20.79 16.77 11.88
N GLY A 11 -20.71 17.62 10.86
CA GLY A 11 -20.65 17.14 9.47
C GLY A 11 -19.55 16.07 9.38
N PRO A 12 -19.70 15.05 8.51
CA PRO A 12 -18.67 14.04 8.43
C PRO A 12 -17.33 14.74 8.18
N VAL A 13 -16.37 14.49 9.07
CA VAL A 13 -15.02 15.01 8.98
C VAL A 13 -14.10 13.85 8.71
N CYS A 14 -13.17 14.06 7.78
CA CYS A 14 -12.08 13.12 7.59
C CYS A 14 -11.25 13.08 8.89
N ALA A 15 -10.59 11.96 9.17
CA ALA A 15 -9.63 11.85 10.28
C ALA A 15 -8.51 12.92 10.28
N CYS A 16 -8.31 13.65 9.17
CA CYS A 16 -7.39 14.78 9.08
C CYS A 16 -8.02 16.15 9.38
N GLY A 17 -9.27 16.19 9.83
CA GLY A 17 -10.04 17.42 10.13
C GLY A 17 -10.61 18.14 8.90
N ALA A 18 -10.49 17.56 7.70
CA ALA A 18 -11.07 18.16 6.50
C ALA A 18 -12.56 17.82 6.40
N ALA A 19 -13.38 18.82 6.04
CA ALA A 19 -14.76 18.59 5.66
C ALA A 19 -14.83 17.57 4.51
N VAL A 20 -15.74 16.61 4.62
CA VAL A 20 -15.99 15.63 3.57
C VAL A 20 -17.42 15.76 3.06
N GLU A 21 -17.59 15.42 1.79
CA GLU A 21 -18.92 15.35 1.17
C GLU A 21 -19.79 14.33 1.90
N GLU A 22 -21.11 14.54 1.88
CA GLU A 22 -22.07 13.59 2.43
C GLU A 22 -21.84 12.17 1.87
N GLY A 23 -21.80 11.18 2.76
CA GLY A 23 -21.57 9.78 2.40
C GLY A 23 -20.10 9.38 2.21
N GLN A 24 -19.14 10.29 2.35
CA GLN A 24 -17.71 9.94 2.37
C GLN A 24 -17.13 9.97 3.78
N THR A 25 -16.20 9.07 4.09
CA THR A 25 -15.48 9.02 5.37
C THR A 25 -14.08 9.64 5.31
N LEU A 26 -13.58 9.88 4.09
CA LEU A 26 -12.23 10.38 3.83
C LEU A 26 -12.27 11.51 2.81
N CYS A 27 -11.48 12.55 3.06
CA CYS A 27 -11.30 13.62 2.08
C CYS A 27 -10.53 13.12 0.85
N ARG A 28 -10.64 13.84 -0.27
CA ARG A 28 -9.94 13.51 -1.52
C ARG A 28 -8.44 13.29 -1.32
N LYS A 29 -7.81 14.08 -0.44
CA LYS A 29 -6.37 13.99 -0.11
C LYS A 29 -6.06 12.67 0.61
N CYS A 30 -6.78 12.35 1.69
CA CYS A 30 -6.59 11.11 2.44
C CYS A 30 -6.92 9.88 1.58
N HIS A 31 -7.94 9.96 0.73
CA HIS A 31 -8.26 8.90 -0.21
C HIS A 31 -7.13 8.69 -1.25
N ALA A 32 -6.55 9.76 -1.77
CA ALA A 32 -5.38 9.68 -2.66
C ALA A 32 -4.15 9.08 -1.94
N LEU A 33 -3.87 9.50 -0.71
CA LEU A 33 -2.78 8.96 0.10
C LEU A 33 -2.96 7.46 0.37
N ALA A 34 -4.15 7.05 0.80
CA ALA A 34 -4.47 5.63 1.03
C ALA A 34 -4.33 4.78 -0.24
N ARG A 35 -4.73 5.31 -1.41
CA ARG A 35 -4.48 4.65 -2.70
C ARG A 35 -3.00 4.55 -3.02
N TRP A 36 -2.23 5.61 -2.78
CA TRP A 36 -0.79 5.61 -3.01
C TRP A 36 -0.08 4.60 -2.11
N LEU A 37 -0.36 4.58 -0.80
CA LEU A 37 0.20 3.62 0.15
C LEU A 37 -0.09 2.17 -0.26
N ARG A 38 -1.33 1.88 -0.67
CA ARG A 38 -1.71 0.55 -1.18
C ARG A 38 -0.90 0.14 -2.42
N ARG A 39 -0.69 1.07 -3.36
CA ARG A 39 0.16 0.83 -4.55
C ARG A 39 1.62 0.64 -4.17
N GLN A 40 2.11 1.43 -3.23
CA GLN A 40 3.48 1.39 -2.73
C GLN A 40 3.79 0.03 -2.08
N ALA A 41 2.90 -0.46 -1.22
CA ALA A 41 3.01 -1.78 -0.59
C ALA A 41 3.00 -2.91 -1.63
N ARG A 42 2.12 -2.83 -2.65
CA ARG A 42 2.09 -3.80 -3.75
C ARG A 42 3.39 -3.80 -4.57
N ARG A 43 3.95 -2.62 -4.86
CA ARG A 43 5.25 -2.49 -5.56
C ARG A 43 6.38 -3.11 -4.75
N ARG A 44 6.48 -2.83 -3.45
CA ARG A 44 7.47 -3.45 -2.55
C ARG A 44 7.34 -4.99 -2.53
N LYS A 45 6.10 -5.51 -2.46
CA LYS A 45 5.86 -6.97 -2.51
C LYS A 45 6.29 -7.57 -3.85
N ALA A 46 6.00 -6.88 -4.96
CA ALA A 46 6.40 -7.32 -6.29
C ALA A 46 7.93 -7.29 -6.50
N SER A 47 8.63 -6.27 -6.01
CA SER A 47 10.10 -6.22 -6.09
C SER A 47 10.76 -7.30 -5.25
N ARG A 48 10.23 -7.60 -4.05
CA ARG A 48 10.69 -8.72 -3.22
C ARG A 48 10.52 -10.06 -3.92
N ARG A 49 9.34 -10.33 -4.47
CA ARG A 49 9.07 -11.57 -5.24
C ARG A 49 9.98 -11.68 -6.45
N ARG A 50 10.20 -10.60 -7.21
CA ARG A 50 11.15 -10.63 -8.32
C ARG A 50 12.56 -10.93 -7.84
N GLY A 51 13.02 -10.37 -6.72
CA GLY A 51 14.32 -10.72 -6.15
C GLY A 51 14.43 -12.19 -5.74
N GLU A 52 13.35 -12.78 -5.23
CA GLU A 52 13.27 -14.19 -4.85
C GLU A 52 13.24 -15.14 -6.06
N THR A 53 12.49 -14.81 -7.10
CA THR A 53 12.42 -15.62 -8.33
C THR A 53 13.54 -15.33 -9.33
N ARG A 54 14.25 -14.20 -9.18
CA ARG A 54 15.35 -13.84 -10.08
C ARG A 54 16.56 -14.65 -9.67
N ARG A 55 17.04 -15.47 -10.60
CA ARG A 55 18.33 -16.16 -10.50
C ARG A 55 19.40 -15.11 -10.10
N PRO A 56 20.19 -15.34 -9.05
CA PRO A 56 21.31 -14.47 -8.70
C PRO A 56 22.21 -14.25 -9.91
N ALA A 57 22.71 -13.03 -10.09
CA ALA A 57 23.66 -12.73 -11.16
C ALA A 57 24.92 -13.61 -10.97
N GLY A 58 25.32 -14.35 -12.01
CA GLY A 58 26.49 -15.22 -11.99
C GLY A 58 26.25 -16.68 -11.60
N ARG A 59 25.01 -17.12 -11.38
CA ARG A 59 24.73 -18.56 -11.16
C ARG A 59 24.80 -19.31 -12.51
N PRO A 60 25.71 -20.30 -12.70
CA PRO A 60 25.89 -21.03 -13.95
C PRO A 60 24.56 -21.62 -14.41
N GLN A 61 24.23 -21.51 -15.70
CA GLN A 61 22.88 -21.78 -16.21
C GLN A 61 22.56 -23.27 -16.20
N ASP A 62 23.56 -24.09 -16.53
CA ASP A 62 23.45 -25.53 -16.70
C ASP A 62 24.20 -26.31 -15.62
N PHE A 63 23.72 -27.53 -15.34
CA PHE A 63 24.33 -28.43 -14.37
C PHE A 63 25.79 -28.80 -14.73
N ALA A 64 26.11 -28.78 -16.02
CA ALA A 64 27.47 -28.99 -16.54
C ALA A 64 28.44 -27.88 -16.11
N GLU A 65 28.00 -26.62 -16.09
CA GLU A 65 28.81 -25.49 -15.61
C GLU A 65 28.92 -25.43 -14.07
N ALA A 66 28.03 -26.11 -13.36
CA ALA A 66 28.03 -26.18 -11.89
C ALA A 66 28.98 -27.27 -11.34
N GLY A 67 29.65 -28.05 -12.20
CA GLY A 67 30.58 -29.10 -11.78
C GLY A 67 29.94 -30.28 -11.05
N VAL A 68 28.60 -30.42 -11.12
CA VAL A 68 27.87 -31.49 -10.45
C VAL A 68 27.76 -32.67 -11.40
N ILE A 69 28.67 -33.63 -11.27
CA ILE A 69 28.63 -34.92 -11.98
C ILE A 69 27.93 -35.91 -11.04
N TRP A 70 26.79 -36.44 -11.47
CA TRP A 70 26.21 -37.61 -10.80
C TRP A 70 26.85 -38.86 -11.40
N THR A 71 27.42 -39.69 -10.53
CA THR A 71 27.75 -41.11 -10.79
C THR A 71 26.56 -41.98 -10.44
#